data_AF-A0A831KQ25-F1
#
_entry.id   AF-A0A831KQ25-F1
#
_cell.length_a   1.000
_cell.length_b   1.000
_cell.length_c   1.000
_cell.angle_alpha   90.00
_cell.angle_beta   90.00
_cell.angle_gamma   90.00
#
_symmetry.space_group_name_H-M   'P 1'
#
loop_
_entity.id
_entity.type
_entity.pdbx_description
1 polymer ?
#
loop_
_entity_poly.entity_id
_entity_poly.type
_entity_poly.pdbx_seq_one_letter_code
_entity_poly.pdbx_strand_id
1 'polypeptide(L)'
;MRAIWLAIPVVHPRYPGSRVSPCAVWSGPPAYLRGTLQAPVDRVLPGPYSVHSMNTRDREDTLTLELLEEIGRRSDVSQRHLARRLGVALGLANSYLRRCVRKGYVKIQQAPANRYLYYLTPIGFAEKARLTGCYLQVSFDFYRRAAASCDAAFDACAAPGEGRVLLGGVSELAEIASLRAAERGWMIVGTYDSQAERERFLGRPVWREPAGIGTHDVRLLTNLADPAGCRERLGALRPAAPLLIPDILPVAGIPPSGD
;
A
#
# COMPACT_ATOMS: atom_id res chain seq x y z
N MET A 1 54.88 29.33 5.88
CA MET A 1 54.60 28.25 6.87
C MET A 1 54.31 26.96 6.12
N ARG A 2 55.26 26.03 6.10
CA ARG A 2 55.12 24.69 5.48
C ARG A 2 54.67 23.71 6.57
N ALA A 3 53.53 23.07 6.40
CA ALA A 3 53.07 22.01 7.29
C ALA A 3 53.55 20.66 6.75
N ILE A 4 54.44 20.04 7.53
CA ILE A 4 54.96 18.68 7.39
C ILE A 4 53.86 17.72 7.84
N TRP A 5 53.47 16.76 6.99
CA TRP A 5 52.72 15.58 7.42
C TRP A 5 53.67 14.38 7.46
N LEU A 6 53.93 13.89 8.68
CA LEU A 6 54.59 12.61 8.91
C LEU A 6 53.70 11.47 8.39
N ALA A 7 54.29 10.59 7.59
CA ALA A 7 53.69 9.33 7.18
C ALA A 7 53.64 8.35 8.36
N ILE A 8 52.47 7.80 8.65
CA ILE A 8 52.29 6.64 9.55
C ILE A 8 52.26 5.38 8.67
N PRO A 9 53.09 4.35 8.91
CA PRO A 9 53.09 3.15 8.09
C PRO A 9 51.89 2.25 8.45
N VAL A 10 51.18 1.79 7.42
CA VAL A 10 50.12 0.78 7.56
C VAL A 10 50.79 -0.59 7.78
N VAL A 11 50.63 -1.14 8.98
CA VAL A 11 50.99 -2.51 9.32
C VAL A 11 49.87 -3.44 8.85
N HIS A 12 50.17 -4.34 7.90
CA HIS A 12 49.28 -5.46 7.57
C HIS A 12 49.47 -6.61 8.57
N PRO A 13 48.39 -7.19 9.13
CA PRO A 13 48.51 -8.43 9.88
C PRO A 13 48.71 -9.60 8.92
N ARG A 14 49.86 -10.28 9.01
CA ARG A 14 50.10 -11.60 8.44
C ARG A 14 49.41 -12.64 9.33
N TYR A 15 48.45 -13.41 8.79
CA TYR A 15 48.03 -14.68 9.40
C TYR A 15 48.65 -15.85 8.62
N PRO A 16 49.30 -16.82 9.30
CA PRO A 16 49.90 -17.98 8.67
C PRO A 16 48.94 -19.18 8.65
N GLY A 17 48.91 -19.88 7.52
CA GLY A 17 48.72 -21.33 7.46
C GLY A 17 47.32 -21.90 7.66
N SER A 18 46.60 -22.11 6.56
CA SER A 18 45.85 -23.37 6.35
C SER A 18 45.70 -23.65 4.86
N ARG A 19 45.87 -24.94 4.52
CA ARG A 19 46.09 -25.48 3.18
C ARG A 19 44.83 -25.39 2.32
N VAL A 20 44.98 -24.97 1.08
CA VAL A 20 43.93 -25.05 0.06
C VAL A 20 44.09 -26.40 -0.65
N SER A 21 43.10 -27.28 -0.52
CA SER A 21 42.88 -28.39 -1.47
C SER A 21 41.77 -27.98 -2.45
N PRO A 22 41.91 -28.25 -3.76
CA PRO A 22 40.99 -27.76 -4.78
C PRO A 22 39.85 -28.75 -4.99
N CYS A 23 38.62 -28.38 -4.62
CA CYS A 23 37.43 -29.11 -5.04
C CYS A 23 36.28 -28.15 -5.37
N ALA A 24 35.67 -28.41 -6.53
CA ALA A 24 34.46 -27.83 -7.09
C ALA A 24 34.59 -26.40 -7.67
N VAL A 25 35.04 -26.35 -8.92
CA VAL A 25 34.61 -25.32 -9.88
C VAL A 25 33.07 -25.37 -9.93
N TRP A 26 32.42 -24.29 -9.53
CA TRP A 26 30.98 -24.12 -9.67
C TRP A 26 30.64 -23.89 -11.14
N SER A 27 30.56 -24.98 -11.91
CA SER A 27 29.87 -24.99 -13.20
C SER A 27 28.37 -24.87 -12.90
N GLY A 28 27.79 -23.71 -13.22
CA GLY A 28 26.43 -23.31 -12.85
C GLY A 28 25.30 -24.32 -13.17
N PRO A 29 24.05 -23.97 -12.86
CA PRO A 29 22.93 -24.91 -12.88
C PRO A 29 22.74 -25.64 -14.23
N PRO A 30 22.33 -26.92 -14.22
CA PRO A 30 22.16 -27.71 -15.44
C PRO A 30 21.16 -27.09 -16.42
N ALA A 31 21.43 -27.29 -17.71
CA ALA A 31 20.84 -26.55 -18.83
C ALA A 31 19.31 -26.63 -18.99
N TYR A 32 18.60 -27.47 -18.22
CA TYR A 32 17.14 -27.54 -18.25
C TYR A 32 16.44 -26.46 -17.41
N LEU A 33 17.17 -25.68 -16.60
CA LEU A 33 16.64 -24.49 -15.90
C LEU A 33 16.70 -23.20 -16.76
N ARG A 34 16.93 -23.32 -18.06
CA ARG A 34 16.93 -22.20 -19.03
C ARG A 34 15.56 -21.94 -19.68
N GLY A 35 14.49 -22.45 -19.08
CA GLY A 35 13.10 -22.07 -19.38
C GLY A 35 12.69 -20.91 -18.47
N THR A 36 12.57 -19.72 -19.05
CA THR A 36 12.22 -18.46 -18.41
C THR A 36 10.94 -18.54 -17.57
N LEU A 37 11.07 -18.75 -16.27
CA LEU A 37 10.15 -18.19 -15.28
C LEU A 37 10.54 -16.70 -15.09
N GLN A 38 10.38 -15.93 -16.16
CA GLN A 38 10.33 -14.49 -16.08
C GLN A 38 8.94 -14.14 -15.55
N ALA A 39 8.70 -14.39 -14.26
CA ALA A 39 7.62 -13.70 -13.59
C ALA A 39 7.97 -12.21 -13.65
N PRO A 40 7.13 -11.34 -14.22
CA PRO A 40 7.39 -9.92 -14.20
C PRO A 40 7.25 -9.47 -12.76
N VAL A 41 8.39 -9.27 -12.08
CA VAL A 41 8.47 -8.59 -10.78
C VAL A 41 8.21 -7.08 -10.93
N ASP A 42 7.91 -6.61 -12.14
CA ASP A 42 7.38 -5.28 -12.48
C ASP A 42 5.90 -5.09 -12.09
N ARG A 43 5.36 -5.92 -11.21
CA ARG A 43 4.15 -5.55 -10.48
C ARG A 43 4.55 -4.42 -9.53
N VAL A 44 4.52 -3.19 -10.06
CA VAL A 44 4.24 -1.98 -9.29
C VAL A 44 3.13 -2.39 -8.32
N LEU A 45 3.46 -2.57 -7.04
CA LEU A 45 2.43 -2.64 -6.02
C LEU A 45 1.61 -1.38 -6.27
N PRO A 46 0.31 -1.52 -6.57
CA PRO A 46 -0.46 -0.35 -6.92
C PRO A 46 -0.36 0.63 -5.74
N GLY A 47 -0.21 1.91 -6.07
CA GLY A 47 0.13 2.97 -5.12
C GLY A 47 -0.77 2.95 -3.88
N PRO A 48 -0.35 3.59 -2.77
CA PRO A 48 -0.78 3.29 -1.41
C PRO A 48 -2.29 3.17 -1.32
N TYR A 49 -2.76 1.93 -1.44
CA TYR A 49 -4.09 1.54 -1.06
C TYR A 49 -4.24 1.97 0.39
N SER A 50 -5.26 2.79 0.65
CA SER A 50 -5.44 3.46 1.92
C SER A 50 -5.90 2.43 2.95
N VAL A 51 -4.96 1.63 3.43
CA VAL A 51 -5.18 0.67 4.51
C VAL A 51 -5.57 1.47 5.74
N HIS A 52 -6.87 1.49 6.01
CA HIS A 52 -7.53 1.43 7.31
C HIS A 52 -6.76 2.06 8.45
N SER A 53 -7.32 3.15 9.01
CA SER A 53 -6.97 3.78 10.29
C SER A 53 -5.74 3.17 10.98
N MET A 54 -4.56 3.47 10.45
CA MET A 54 -3.30 2.87 10.90
C MET A 54 -2.97 3.39 12.28
N ASN A 55 -2.61 2.51 13.21
CA ASN A 55 -1.94 2.95 14.42
C ASN A 55 -0.54 3.49 14.05
N THR A 56 0.08 4.28 14.93
CA THR A 56 1.35 4.97 14.64
C THR A 56 2.45 4.01 14.17
N ARG A 57 2.50 2.79 14.71
CA ARG A 57 3.47 1.76 14.35
C ARG A 57 3.30 1.25 12.91
N ASP A 58 2.06 1.03 12.48
CA ASP A 58 1.77 0.57 11.12
C ASP A 58 2.16 1.61 10.08
N ARG A 59 1.98 2.90 10.43
CA ARG A 59 2.44 4.02 9.61
C ARG A 59 3.96 4.09 9.52
N GLU A 60 4.69 3.88 10.62
CA GLU A 60 6.15 3.84 10.59
C GLU A 60 6.69 2.68 9.74
N ASP A 61 6.09 1.50 9.87
CA ASP A 61 6.45 0.31 9.12
C ASP A 61 6.14 0.47 7.63
N THR A 62 5.01 1.11 7.29
CA THR A 62 4.64 1.47 5.90
C THR A 62 5.65 2.44 5.29
N LEU A 63 5.98 3.53 5.99
CA LEU A 63 6.99 4.50 5.51
C LEU A 63 8.38 3.88 5.38
N THR A 64 8.72 2.92 6.25
CA THR A 64 9.98 2.16 6.16
C THR A 64 9.98 1.25 4.94
N LEU A 65 8.89 0.52 4.70
CA LEU A 65 8.74 -0.35 3.54
C LEU A 65 8.87 0.44 2.23
N GLU A 66 8.15 1.55 2.10
CA GLU A 66 8.21 2.44 0.92
C GLU A 66 9.62 2.98 0.67
N LEU A 67 10.33 3.36 1.74
CA LEU A 67 11.71 3.84 1.63
C LEU A 67 12.66 2.74 1.13
N LEU A 68 12.55 1.52 1.68
CA LEU A 68 13.37 0.38 1.25
C LEU A 68 13.03 -0.04 -0.19
N GLU A 69 11.77 0.06 -0.59
CA GLU A 69 11.33 -0.17 -1.97
C GLU A 69 11.95 0.82 -2.95
N GLU A 70 11.88 2.12 -2.65
CA GLU A 70 12.40 3.16 -3.55
C GLU A 70 13.93 3.04 -3.70
N ILE A 71 14.66 2.80 -2.61
CA ILE A 71 16.12 2.57 -2.65
C ILE A 71 16.47 1.27 -3.37
N GLY A 72 15.68 0.20 -3.18
CA GLY A 72 15.88 -1.06 -3.88
C GLY A 72 15.68 -0.96 -5.40
N ARG A 73 14.86 -0.02 -5.85
CA ARG A 73 14.59 0.24 -7.27
C ARG A 73 15.63 1.17 -7.91
N ARG A 74 16.08 2.19 -7.17
CA ARG A 74 17.05 3.19 -7.66
C ARG A 74 18.03 3.55 -6.55
N SER A 75 19.32 3.40 -6.83
CA SER A 75 20.39 3.71 -5.89
C SER A 75 20.78 5.20 -5.86
N ASP A 76 20.38 5.97 -6.89
CA ASP A 76 20.70 7.38 -7.09
C ASP A 76 19.55 8.33 -6.69
N VAL A 77 18.92 8.05 -5.55
CA VAL A 77 17.78 8.83 -5.05
C VAL A 77 18.22 10.02 -4.19
N SER A 78 17.66 11.20 -4.43
CA SER A 78 17.86 12.36 -3.54
C SER A 78 16.91 12.29 -2.33
N GLN A 79 17.30 12.93 -1.23
CA GLN A 79 16.43 13.03 -0.04
C GLN A 79 15.11 13.76 -0.33
N ARG A 80 15.14 14.77 -1.21
CA ARG A 80 13.92 15.48 -1.66
C ARG A 80 13.01 14.59 -2.50
N HIS A 81 13.59 13.72 -3.32
CA HIS A 81 12.83 12.70 -4.05
C HIS A 81 12.16 11.72 -3.09
N LEU A 82 12.90 11.19 -2.11
CA LEU A 82 12.36 10.31 -1.08
C LEU A 82 11.22 10.97 -0.30
N ALA A 83 11.38 12.21 0.12
CA ALA A 83 10.34 12.95 0.84
C ALA A 83 9.05 13.10 0.02
N ARG A 84 9.17 13.43 -1.27
CA ARG A 84 8.02 13.53 -2.17
C ARG A 84 7.34 12.19 -2.39
N ARG A 85 8.11 11.11 -2.53
CA ARG A 85 7.57 9.75 -2.73
C ARG A 85 6.82 9.24 -1.51
N LEU A 86 7.38 9.48 -0.32
CA LEU A 86 6.80 9.10 0.97
C LEU A 86 5.64 10.02 1.41
N GLY A 87 5.40 11.14 0.72
CA GLY A 87 4.40 12.13 1.13
C GLY A 87 4.69 12.79 2.48
N VAL A 88 5.97 12.92 2.87
CA VAL A 88 6.38 13.49 4.17
C VAL A 88 7.30 14.70 4.01
N ALA A 89 7.44 15.49 5.09
CA ALA A 89 8.42 16.57 5.15
C ALA A 89 9.86 16.03 5.01
N LEU A 90 10.74 16.83 4.40
CA LEU A 90 12.14 16.46 4.14
C LEU A 90 12.89 15.98 5.40
N GLY A 91 12.68 16.67 6.53
CA GLY A 91 13.30 16.31 7.80
C GLY A 91 12.86 14.93 8.31
N LEU A 92 11.59 14.57 8.11
CA LEU A 92 11.04 13.28 8.51
C LEU A 92 11.60 12.16 7.61
N ALA A 93 11.64 12.37 6.29
CA ALA A 93 12.27 11.44 5.36
C ALA A 93 13.74 11.17 5.71
N ASN A 94 14.51 12.23 6.04
CA ASN A 94 15.90 12.10 6.47
C ASN A 94 16.02 11.35 7.81
N SER A 95 15.08 11.53 8.74
CA SER A 95 15.03 10.77 10.00
C SER A 95 14.83 9.26 9.75
N TYR A 96 13.86 8.89 8.90
CA TYR A 96 13.63 7.49 8.51
C TYR A 96 14.83 6.89 7.78
N LEU A 97 15.44 7.64 6.86
CA LEU A 97 16.65 7.22 6.17
C LEU A 97 17.78 6.94 7.14
N ARG A 98 18.09 7.88 8.05
CA ARG A 98 19.13 7.69 9.08
C ARG A 98 18.81 6.51 10.01
N ARG A 99 17.54 6.29 10.35
CA ARG A 99 17.09 5.12 11.12
C ARG A 99 17.39 3.82 10.36
N CYS A 100 17.11 3.75 9.07
CA CYS A 100 17.40 2.59 8.23
C CYS A 100 18.91 2.33 8.11
N VAL A 101 19.73 3.38 8.05
CA VAL A 101 21.19 3.24 8.09
C VAL A 101 21.67 2.69 9.43
N ARG A 102 21.18 3.24 10.56
CA ARG A 102 21.54 2.75 11.90
C ARG A 102 21.14 1.29 12.14
N LYS A 103 19.99 0.88 11.60
CA LYS A 103 19.53 -0.52 11.65
C LYS A 103 20.28 -1.44 10.67
N GLY A 104 21.18 -0.89 9.85
CA GLY A 104 21.94 -1.66 8.87
C GLY A 104 21.14 -2.07 7.65
N TYR A 105 19.94 -1.53 7.42
CA TYR A 105 19.10 -1.85 6.27
C TYR A 105 19.62 -1.18 4.99
N VAL A 106 20.18 0.02 5.14
CA VAL A 106 20.69 0.85 4.04
C VAL A 106 22.15 1.18 4.28
N LYS A 107 22.97 1.05 3.24
CA LYS A 107 24.35 1.53 3.22
C LYS A 107 24.44 2.80 2.36
N ILE A 108 25.20 3.78 2.84
CA ILE A 108 25.49 5.02 2.11
C ILE A 108 26.89 4.92 1.52
N GLN A 109 27.03 5.30 0.25
CA GLN A 109 28.31 5.51 -0.40
C GLN A 109 28.37 6.92 -0.99
N GLN A 110 29.50 7.61 -0.82
CA GLN A 110 29.72 8.88 -1.48
C GLN A 110 30.03 8.65 -2.96
N ALA A 111 29.40 9.45 -3.83
CA ALA A 111 29.68 9.44 -5.26
C ALA A 111 30.25 10.78 -5.72
N PRO A 112 30.96 10.80 -6.87
CA PRO A 112 31.48 12.03 -7.46
C PRO A 112 30.35 13.05 -7.65
N ALA A 113 30.67 14.34 -7.47
CA ALA A 113 29.75 15.49 -7.48
C ALA A 113 28.88 15.68 -6.21
N ASN A 114 29.44 15.43 -5.01
CA ASN A 114 28.78 15.69 -3.72
C ASN A 114 27.39 15.02 -3.55
N ARG A 115 27.18 13.88 -4.21
CA ARG A 115 25.94 13.10 -4.14
C ARG A 115 26.15 11.81 -3.36
N TYR A 116 25.07 11.32 -2.75
CA TYR A 116 25.06 10.06 -2.01
C TYR A 116 24.35 8.98 -2.83
N LEU A 117 24.91 7.77 -2.82
CA LEU A 117 24.27 6.57 -3.33
C LEU A 117 23.81 5.73 -2.15
N TYR A 118 22.59 5.21 -2.27
CA TYR A 118 21.94 4.39 -1.26
C TYR A 118 21.78 2.97 -1.78
N TYR A 119 22.14 1.99 -0.96
CA TYR A 119 22.04 0.57 -1.32
C TYR A 119 21.36 -0.21 -0.20
N LEU A 120 20.49 -1.14 -0.59
CA LEU A 120 19.98 -2.15 0.34
C LEU A 120 21.10 -3.14 0.70
N THR A 121 21.22 -3.42 1.99
CA THR A 121 22.07 -4.51 2.49
C THR A 121 21.28 -5.83 2.46
N PRO A 122 21.92 -6.99 2.64
CA PRO A 122 21.19 -8.26 2.84
C PRO A 122 20.17 -8.21 3.99
N ILE A 123 20.51 -7.50 5.09
CA ILE A 123 19.59 -7.26 6.22
C ILE A 123 18.41 -6.39 5.78
N GLY A 124 18.65 -5.36 4.96
CA GLY A 124 17.60 -4.51 4.40
C GLY A 124 16.68 -5.25 3.43
N PHE A 125 17.20 -6.18 2.64
CA PHE A 125 16.37 -7.06 1.79
C PHE A 125 15.48 -7.97 2.63
N ALA A 126 16.01 -8.58 3.69
CA ALA A 126 15.23 -9.42 4.60
C ALA A 126 14.12 -8.62 5.29
N GLU A 127 14.43 -7.42 5.77
CA GLU A 127 13.43 -6.56 6.41
C GLU A 127 12.36 -6.07 5.42
N LYS A 128 12.76 -5.67 4.21
CA LYS A 128 11.81 -5.33 3.15
C LYS A 128 10.85 -6.49 2.90
N ALA A 129 11.35 -7.71 2.78
CA ALA A 129 10.52 -8.90 2.57
C ALA A 129 9.57 -9.15 3.75
N ARG A 130 10.05 -9.02 4.99
CA ARG A 130 9.22 -9.14 6.19
C ARG A 130 8.08 -8.12 6.21
N LEU A 131 8.41 -6.84 5.99
CA LEU A 131 7.44 -5.74 5.97
C LEU A 131 6.42 -5.92 4.84
N THR A 132 6.87 -6.37 3.66
CA THR A 132 5.98 -6.71 2.53
C THR A 132 5.02 -7.83 2.93
N GLY A 133 5.51 -8.88 3.60
CA GLY A 133 4.67 -9.97 4.10
C GLY A 133 3.62 -9.50 5.10
N CYS A 134 4.00 -8.65 6.06
CA CYS A 134 3.06 -8.04 7.00
C CYS A 134 2.00 -7.18 6.30
N TYR A 135 2.41 -6.34 5.34
CA TYR A 135 1.49 -5.52 4.55
C TYR A 135 0.47 -6.38 3.81
N LEU A 136 0.91 -7.44 3.14
CA LEU A 136 0.03 -8.37 2.42
C LEU A 136 -0.94 -9.07 3.36
N GLN A 137 -0.47 -9.52 4.53
CA GLN A 137 -1.31 -10.16 5.53
C GLN A 137 -2.43 -9.22 5.99
N VAL A 138 -2.09 -7.98 6.39
CA VAL A 138 -3.07 -6.97 6.80
C VAL A 138 -4.05 -6.65 5.67
N SER A 139 -3.57 -6.54 4.43
CA SER A 139 -4.39 -6.25 3.26
C SER A 139 -5.39 -7.37 2.96
N PHE A 140 -4.98 -8.63 3.06
CA PHE A 140 -5.88 -9.78 2.87
C PHE A 140 -6.90 -9.89 4.00
N ASP A 141 -6.51 -9.63 5.24
CA ASP A 141 -7.44 -9.62 6.37
C ASP A 141 -8.47 -8.49 6.25
N PHE A 142 -8.06 -7.32 5.76
CA PHE A 142 -9.00 -6.27 5.39
C PHE A 142 -9.96 -6.76 4.30
N TYR A 143 -9.44 -7.28 3.18
CA TYR A 143 -10.27 -7.73 2.06
C TYR A 143 -11.31 -8.77 2.50
N ARG A 144 -10.91 -9.75 3.30
CA ARG A 144 -11.81 -10.79 3.82
C ARG A 144 -12.92 -10.22 4.70
N ARG A 145 -12.58 -9.32 5.63
CA ARG A 145 -13.57 -8.68 6.51
C ARG A 145 -14.49 -7.75 5.74
N ALA A 146 -13.95 -6.95 4.82
CA ALA A 146 -14.72 -6.05 3.96
C ALA A 146 -15.71 -6.81 3.09
N ALA A 147 -15.28 -7.94 2.50
CA ALA A 147 -16.15 -8.82 1.76
C ALA A 147 -17.30 -9.33 2.63
N ALA A 148 -17.01 -9.94 3.78
CA ALA A 148 -18.04 -10.45 4.68
C ALA A 148 -19.00 -9.34 5.16
N SER A 149 -18.47 -8.14 5.39
CA SER A 149 -19.22 -6.96 5.79
C SER A 149 -20.18 -6.46 4.70
N CYS A 150 -19.70 -6.37 3.45
CA CYS A 150 -20.54 -6.03 2.30
C CYS A 150 -21.61 -7.10 2.06
N ASP A 151 -21.23 -8.37 2.19
CA ASP A 151 -22.12 -9.52 2.07
C ASP A 151 -23.29 -9.40 3.07
N ALA A 152 -22.97 -9.24 4.36
CA ALA A 152 -23.98 -9.04 5.39
C ALA A 152 -24.88 -7.80 5.13
N ALA A 153 -24.29 -6.71 4.64
CA ALA A 153 -25.04 -5.49 4.32
C ALA A 153 -26.03 -5.71 3.15
N PHE A 154 -25.65 -6.49 2.13
CA PHE A 154 -26.56 -6.85 1.04
C PHE A 154 -27.61 -7.87 1.47
N ASP A 155 -27.22 -8.88 2.25
CA ASP A 155 -28.12 -9.96 2.70
C ASP A 155 -29.19 -9.44 3.69
N ALA A 156 -28.87 -8.38 4.46
CA ALA A 156 -29.84 -7.70 5.33
C ALA A 156 -30.84 -6.81 4.56
N CYS A 157 -30.63 -6.58 3.25
CA CYS A 157 -31.52 -5.76 2.46
C CYS A 157 -32.78 -6.55 2.06
N ALA A 158 -33.96 -6.05 2.42
CA ALA A 158 -35.23 -6.66 2.06
C ALA A 158 -35.62 -6.51 0.57
N ALA A 159 -34.83 -5.77 -0.22
CA ALA A 159 -35.09 -5.60 -1.65
C ALA A 159 -34.61 -6.85 -2.43
N PRO A 160 -35.29 -7.25 -3.52
CA PRO A 160 -34.90 -8.41 -4.31
C PRO A 160 -33.45 -8.28 -4.83
N GLY A 161 -32.73 -9.40 -4.93
CA GLY A 161 -31.34 -9.52 -5.41
C GLY A 161 -31.09 -9.20 -6.89
N GLU A 162 -31.82 -8.24 -7.46
CA GLU A 162 -31.69 -7.74 -8.83
C GLU A 162 -31.82 -6.20 -8.87
N GLY A 163 -31.42 -5.53 -7.77
CA GLY A 163 -31.56 -4.09 -7.60
C GLY A 163 -30.35 -3.27 -8.06
N ARG A 164 -30.57 -1.97 -8.22
CA ARG A 164 -29.54 -0.97 -8.56
C ARG A 164 -28.95 -0.34 -7.30
N VAL A 165 -27.64 -0.37 -7.19
CA VAL A 165 -26.89 0.13 -6.04
C VAL A 165 -26.11 1.37 -6.43
N LEU A 166 -26.30 2.45 -5.68
CA LEU A 166 -25.40 3.61 -5.69
C LEU A 166 -24.34 3.43 -4.60
N LEU A 167 -23.06 3.45 -4.97
CA LEU A 167 -21.97 3.45 -4.00
C LEU A 167 -21.73 4.87 -3.49
N GLY A 168 -21.46 5.03 -2.20
CA GLY A 168 -21.13 6.30 -1.58
C GLY A 168 -19.67 6.36 -1.15
N GLY A 169 -18.84 7.00 -1.96
CA GLY A 169 -17.39 7.12 -1.76
C GLY A 169 -16.59 6.14 -2.61
N VAL A 170 -15.59 6.67 -3.31
CA VAL A 170 -14.59 5.88 -4.04
C VAL A 170 -13.57 5.36 -3.03
N SER A 171 -13.42 4.04 -2.95
CA SER A 171 -12.48 3.40 -2.02
C SER A 171 -12.23 1.94 -2.40
N GLU A 172 -11.30 1.28 -1.70
CA GLU A 172 -11.11 -0.17 -1.80
C GLU A 172 -12.37 -0.94 -1.40
N LEU A 173 -13.10 -0.47 -0.38
CA LEU A 173 -14.39 -1.06 0.01
C LEU A 173 -15.40 -0.98 -1.14
N ALA A 174 -15.36 0.09 -1.95
CA ALA A 174 -16.20 0.24 -3.13
C ALA A 174 -15.83 -0.76 -4.25
N GLU A 175 -14.54 -1.11 -4.38
CA GLU A 175 -14.09 -2.17 -5.30
C GLU A 175 -14.60 -3.54 -4.86
N ILE A 176 -14.40 -3.85 -3.58
CA ILE A 176 -14.86 -5.11 -2.98
C ILE A 176 -16.39 -5.23 -3.09
N ALA A 177 -17.11 -4.18 -2.70
CA ALA A 177 -18.56 -4.12 -2.82
C ALA A 177 -19.05 -4.33 -4.26
N SER A 178 -18.33 -3.80 -5.25
CA SER A 178 -18.70 -3.98 -6.66
C SER A 178 -18.61 -5.43 -7.11
N LEU A 179 -17.63 -6.18 -6.60
CA LEU A 179 -17.50 -7.62 -6.86
C LEU A 179 -18.62 -8.40 -6.14
N ARG A 180 -18.84 -8.11 -4.85
CA ARG A 180 -19.87 -8.79 -4.03
C ARG A 180 -21.29 -8.53 -4.51
N ALA A 181 -21.53 -7.33 -5.03
CA ALA A 181 -22.77 -6.97 -5.71
C ALA A 181 -23.03 -7.88 -6.92
N ALA A 182 -22.03 -8.04 -7.79
CA ALA A 182 -22.16 -8.85 -9.01
C ALA A 182 -22.43 -10.34 -8.71
N GLU A 183 -21.81 -10.90 -7.67
CA GLU A 183 -22.04 -12.29 -7.23
C GLU A 183 -23.47 -12.53 -6.72
N ARG A 184 -24.18 -11.48 -6.30
CA ARG A 184 -25.52 -11.50 -5.72
C ARG A 184 -26.61 -10.94 -6.63
N GLY A 185 -26.28 -10.61 -7.89
CA GLY A 185 -27.23 -10.04 -8.85
C GLY A 185 -27.50 -8.53 -8.71
N TRP A 186 -26.78 -7.83 -7.82
CA TRP A 186 -26.88 -6.37 -7.70
C TRP A 186 -26.12 -5.65 -8.82
N MET A 187 -26.75 -4.62 -9.40
CA MET A 187 -26.13 -3.77 -10.41
C MET A 187 -25.64 -2.46 -9.80
N ILE A 188 -24.33 -2.25 -9.78
CA ILE A 188 -23.78 -0.93 -9.41
C ILE A 188 -24.03 0.05 -10.57
N VAL A 189 -24.73 1.15 -10.29
CA VAL A 189 -25.00 2.21 -11.29
C VAL A 189 -23.86 3.23 -11.39
N GLY A 190 -23.09 3.37 -10.31
CA GLY A 190 -21.95 4.28 -10.21
C GLY A 190 -21.69 4.67 -8.76
N THR A 191 -20.89 5.71 -8.57
CA THR A 191 -20.45 6.16 -7.25
C THR A 191 -20.73 7.64 -7.05
N TYR A 192 -21.30 8.01 -5.91
CA TYR A 192 -21.38 9.40 -5.48
C TYR A 192 -20.25 9.69 -4.50
N ASP A 193 -19.38 10.64 -4.84
CA ASP A 193 -18.27 11.08 -4.02
C ASP A 193 -17.91 12.53 -4.30
N SER A 194 -18.27 13.43 -3.37
CA SER A 194 -18.03 14.86 -3.47
C SER A 194 -16.55 15.25 -3.52
N GLN A 195 -15.66 14.38 -3.04
CA GLN A 195 -14.22 14.63 -2.97
C GLN A 195 -13.43 13.89 -4.05
N ALA A 196 -14.11 13.12 -4.93
CA ALA A 196 -13.43 12.36 -5.95
C ALA A 196 -12.84 13.28 -7.04
N GLU A 197 -11.56 13.13 -7.32
CA GLU A 197 -10.90 13.83 -8.44
C GLU A 197 -11.25 13.19 -9.80
N ARG A 198 -11.67 11.92 -9.79
CA ARG A 198 -11.96 11.13 -11.00
C ARG A 198 -13.44 11.17 -11.39
N GLU A 199 -13.72 11.11 -12.70
CA GLU A 199 -15.09 11.07 -13.25
C GLU A 199 -15.62 9.66 -13.47
N ARG A 200 -14.73 8.65 -13.43
CA ARG A 200 -15.08 7.24 -13.57
C ARG A 200 -14.39 6.38 -12.54
N PHE A 201 -15.07 5.33 -12.10
CA PHE A 201 -14.59 4.32 -11.18
C PHE A 201 -15.14 2.96 -11.60
N LEU A 202 -14.26 1.97 -11.81
CA LEU A 202 -14.61 0.65 -12.36
C LEU A 202 -15.44 0.73 -13.66
N GLY A 203 -15.09 1.67 -14.54
CA GLY A 203 -15.80 1.92 -15.80
C GLY A 203 -17.13 2.69 -15.68
N ARG A 204 -17.63 2.90 -14.46
CA ARG A 204 -18.91 3.55 -14.16
C ARG A 204 -18.74 5.03 -13.78
N PRO A 205 -19.77 5.87 -13.93
CA PRO A 205 -19.69 7.29 -13.60
C PRO A 205 -19.46 7.53 -12.10
N VAL A 206 -18.74 8.61 -11.80
CA VAL A 206 -18.58 9.18 -10.46
C VAL A 206 -19.21 10.57 -10.45
N TRP A 207 -20.18 10.77 -9.56
CA TRP A 207 -20.85 12.06 -9.38
C TRP A 207 -20.29 12.78 -8.17
N ARG A 208 -19.86 14.04 -8.34
CA ARG A 208 -19.44 14.92 -7.24
C ARG A 208 -20.61 15.67 -6.62
N GLU A 209 -21.65 15.88 -7.41
CA GLU A 209 -22.89 16.55 -7.02
C GLU A 209 -24.08 15.60 -7.17
N PRO A 210 -25.15 15.78 -6.38
CA PRO A 210 -26.37 14.96 -6.48
C PRO A 210 -27.05 15.01 -7.86
N ALA A 211 -26.87 16.10 -8.59
CA ALA A 211 -27.50 16.31 -9.88
C ALA A 211 -27.01 15.27 -10.91
N GLY A 212 -27.94 14.58 -11.57
CA GLY A 212 -27.63 13.60 -12.61
C GLY A 212 -27.25 12.21 -12.10
N ILE A 213 -27.32 11.95 -10.78
CA ILE A 213 -27.23 10.59 -10.26
C ILE A 213 -28.36 9.75 -10.85
N GLY A 214 -27.99 8.60 -11.43
CA GLY A 214 -28.95 7.67 -12.00
C GLY A 214 -29.92 7.10 -10.94
N THR A 215 -31.04 6.57 -11.43
CA THR A 215 -32.00 5.85 -10.59
C THR A 215 -31.34 4.65 -9.91
N HIS A 216 -31.53 4.54 -8.60
CA HIS A 216 -30.98 3.48 -7.75
C HIS A 216 -32.03 3.09 -6.72
N ASP A 217 -32.01 1.82 -6.34
CA ASP A 217 -32.98 1.24 -5.42
C ASP A 217 -32.42 1.20 -4.00
N VAL A 218 -31.09 1.10 -3.86
CA VAL A 218 -30.38 1.14 -2.58
C VAL A 218 -29.09 1.96 -2.68
N ARG A 219 -28.58 2.39 -1.54
CA ARG A 219 -27.29 3.09 -1.38
C ARG A 219 -26.40 2.23 -0.51
N LEU A 220 -25.13 2.10 -0.86
CA LEU A 220 -24.14 1.42 -0.01
C LEU A 220 -23.05 2.42 0.38
N LEU A 221 -22.86 2.62 1.68
CA LEU A 221 -21.76 3.43 2.17
C LEU A 221 -20.44 2.69 1.98
N THR A 222 -19.53 3.30 1.23
CA THR A 222 -18.21 2.72 0.94
C THR A 222 -17.06 3.68 1.21
N ASN A 223 -17.32 4.90 1.67
CA ASN A 223 -16.26 5.87 1.96
C ASN A 223 -15.47 5.46 3.21
N LEU A 224 -14.16 5.25 3.07
CA LEU A 224 -13.26 4.90 4.17
C LEU A 224 -12.62 6.13 4.84
N ALA A 225 -12.53 7.26 4.14
CA ALA A 225 -11.85 8.46 4.62
C ALA A 225 -12.76 9.36 5.47
N ASP A 226 -14.02 9.52 5.06
CA ASP A 226 -15.06 10.27 5.76
C ASP A 226 -16.39 9.47 5.74
N PRO A 227 -16.49 8.38 6.52
CA PRO A 227 -17.71 7.56 6.55
C PRO A 227 -18.93 8.34 7.06
N ALA A 228 -18.76 9.15 8.10
CA ALA A 228 -19.85 9.89 8.74
C ALA A 228 -20.41 10.99 7.84
N GLY A 229 -19.54 11.84 7.27
CA GLY A 229 -20.00 12.87 6.35
C GLY A 229 -20.58 12.28 5.06
N CYS A 230 -20.02 11.17 4.57
CA CYS A 230 -20.59 10.50 3.39
C CYS A 230 -21.98 9.91 3.70
N ARG A 231 -22.19 9.33 4.88
CA ARG A 231 -23.52 8.86 5.34
C ARG A 231 -24.55 10.00 5.34
N GLU A 232 -24.21 11.15 5.89
CA GLU A 232 -25.10 12.32 5.90
C GLU A 232 -25.46 12.76 4.48
N ARG A 233 -24.46 12.89 3.60
CA ARG A 233 -24.68 13.28 2.20
C ARG A 233 -25.57 12.27 1.47
N LEU A 234 -25.35 10.96 1.65
CA LEU A 234 -26.21 9.90 1.09
C LEU A 234 -27.64 9.94 1.64
N GLY A 235 -27.83 10.24 2.92
CA GLY A 235 -29.15 10.38 3.54
C GLY A 235 -29.94 11.60 3.03
N ALA A 236 -29.22 12.66 2.63
CA ALA A 236 -29.81 13.87 2.07
C ALA A 236 -30.28 13.70 0.60
N LEU A 237 -29.77 12.71 -0.14
CA LEU A 237 -30.13 12.48 -1.54
C LEU A 237 -31.63 12.18 -1.71
N ARG A 238 -32.18 12.63 -2.85
CA ARG A 238 -33.58 12.41 -3.26
C ARG A 238 -33.63 11.72 -4.63
N PRO A 239 -34.59 10.81 -4.87
CA PRO A 239 -35.62 10.31 -3.94
C PRO A 239 -35.01 9.52 -2.77
N ALA A 240 -35.73 9.30 -1.67
CA ALA A 240 -35.18 8.51 -0.56
C ALA A 240 -34.99 7.04 -0.98
N ALA A 241 -33.90 6.40 -0.55
CA ALA A 241 -33.62 4.99 -0.79
C ALA A 241 -32.95 4.39 0.47
N PRO A 242 -33.14 3.09 0.75
CA PRO A 242 -32.42 2.40 1.83
C PRO A 242 -30.92 2.62 1.76
N LEU A 243 -30.30 2.87 2.92
CA LEU A 243 -28.86 3.04 3.06
C LEU A 243 -28.26 1.86 3.82
N LEU A 244 -27.49 1.06 3.11
CA LEU A 244 -26.73 -0.07 3.61
C LEU A 244 -25.38 0.43 4.15
N ILE A 245 -25.02 -0.03 5.34
CA ILE A 245 -23.78 0.35 6.03
C ILE A 245 -23.04 -0.93 6.41
N PRO A 246 -21.94 -1.26 5.70
CA PRO A 246 -21.05 -2.34 6.11
C PRO A 246 -20.51 -2.11 7.54
N ASP A 247 -20.59 -3.13 8.38
CA ASP A 247 -20.13 -3.11 9.79
C ASP A 247 -18.61 -2.88 9.97
N ILE A 248 -17.83 -3.02 8.89
CA ILE A 248 -16.40 -2.68 8.86
C ILE A 248 -16.16 -1.17 8.97
N LEU A 249 -17.18 -0.35 8.69
CA LEU A 249 -17.10 1.10 8.81
C LEU A 249 -17.38 1.53 10.25
N PRO A 250 -16.49 2.35 10.86
CA PRO A 250 -16.69 2.87 12.21
C PRO A 250 -17.69 4.03 12.17
N VAL A 251 -18.96 3.74 11.92
CA VAL A 251 -20.03 4.74 11.95
C VAL A 251 -20.80 4.57 13.24
N ALA A 252 -20.79 5.59 14.09
CA ALA A 252 -21.54 5.58 15.35
C ALA A 252 -23.03 5.28 15.07
N GLY A 253 -23.56 4.21 15.68
CA GLY A 253 -24.98 3.90 15.68
C GLY A 253 -25.41 2.48 15.28
N ILE A 254 -24.49 1.55 14.99
CA ILE A 254 -24.81 0.13 14.83
C ILE A 254 -24.15 -0.63 15.98
N PRO A 255 -24.89 -1.14 16.99
CA PRO A 255 -24.30 -2.08 17.94
C PRO A 255 -23.80 -3.31 17.16
N PRO A 256 -22.65 -3.90 17.53
CA PRO A 256 -22.24 -5.16 16.92
C PRO A 256 -23.39 -6.16 17.11
N SER A 257 -23.92 -6.68 16.01
CA SER A 257 -24.75 -7.88 16.05
C SER A 257 -23.88 -8.96 16.70
N GLY A 258 -24.21 -9.25 17.97
CA GLY A 258 -23.44 -10.15 18.80
C GLY A 258 -23.47 -11.57 18.26
N ASP A 259 -22.33 -12.24 18.46
CA ASP A 259 -22.23 -13.60 19.01
C ASP A 259 -21.02 -13.62 19.95
#